data_AF-A0A257MYB5-F1
#
_entry.id   AF-A0A257MYB5-F1
#
_cell.length_a   1.000
_cell.length_b   1.000
_cell.length_c   1.000
_cell.angle_alpha   90.00
_cell.angle_beta   90.00
_cell.angle_gamma   90.00
#
_symmetry.space_group_name_H-M   'P 1'
#
loop_
_entity.id
_entity.type
_entity.pdbx_description
1 polymer ?
#
loop_
_entity_poly.entity_id
_entity_poly.type
_entity_poly.pdbx_seq_one_letter_code
_entity_poly.pdbx_strand_id
1 'polypeptide(L)'
;MRDAGINVCCGGIVGMGETDVDRAKLLQELANLPKHPESVPINMLVQVEGTPLMGTEALDPIIFIRTVAVARIMMPESRVRLSAGRNNMSDEMQALCFLAGANSIFYGDKLLT
;
A
#
# COMPACT_ATOMS: atom_id res chain seq x y z
N MET A 1 6.07 -20.52 -1.98
CA MET A 1 6.71 -19.76 -0.87
C MET A 1 6.22 -20.21 0.49
N ARG A 2 4.90 -20.27 0.73
CA ARG A 2 4.35 -20.71 2.02
C ARG A 2 4.76 -22.13 2.40
N ASP A 3 4.73 -23.07 1.45
CA ASP A 3 5.15 -24.46 1.68
C ASP A 3 6.64 -24.60 2.00
N ALA A 4 7.43 -23.56 1.71
CA ALA A 4 8.85 -23.48 2.06
C ALA A 4 9.07 -22.83 3.45
N GLY A 5 8.03 -22.53 4.21
CA GLY A 5 8.12 -21.88 5.52
C GLY A 5 8.47 -20.38 5.47
N ILE A 6 8.33 -19.74 4.30
CA ILE A 6 8.71 -18.33 4.10
C ILE A 6 7.50 -17.42 4.26
N ASN A 7 7.65 -16.36 5.07
CA ASN A 7 6.64 -15.31 5.23
C ASN A 7 6.38 -14.60 3.91
N VAL A 8 5.10 -14.40 3.59
CA VAL A 8 4.66 -13.75 2.35
C VAL A 8 4.52 -12.24 2.60
N CYS A 9 5.16 -11.46 1.73
CA CYS A 9 4.96 -10.02 1.61
C CYS A 9 4.36 -9.72 0.25
N CYS A 10 3.08 -9.36 0.20
CA CYS A 10 2.36 -9.09 -1.06
C CYS A 10 1.35 -7.98 -0.88
N GLY A 11 1.28 -7.06 -1.84
CA GLY A 11 0.52 -5.82 -1.76
C GLY A 11 0.44 -5.14 -3.13
N GLY A 12 0.25 -3.81 -3.17
CA GLY A 12 0.08 -3.11 -4.44
C GLY A 12 0.48 -1.64 -4.44
N ILE A 13 0.21 -1.01 -5.58
CA ILE A 13 0.44 0.42 -5.85
C ILE A 13 -0.92 1.09 -6.08
N VAL A 14 -1.10 2.27 -5.51
CA VAL A 14 -2.33 3.07 -5.57
C VAL A 14 -2.03 4.40 -6.26
N GLY A 15 -2.90 4.84 -7.16
CA GLY A 15 -2.73 6.07 -7.93
C GLY A 15 -2.12 5.87 -9.32
N MET A 16 -2.23 4.68 -9.90
CA MET A 16 -1.83 4.36 -11.28
C MET A 16 -2.89 4.73 -12.33
N GLY A 17 -3.98 5.39 -11.91
CA GLY A 17 -5.18 5.62 -12.73
C GLY A 17 -6.26 4.54 -12.54
N GLU A 18 -6.11 3.68 -11.53
CA GLU A 18 -7.08 2.64 -11.20
C GLU A 18 -8.35 3.22 -10.56
N THR A 19 -9.48 2.52 -10.76
CA THR A 19 -10.77 2.88 -10.17
C THR A 19 -10.90 2.40 -8.72
N ASP A 20 -11.93 2.85 -8.01
CA ASP A 20 -12.27 2.32 -6.68
C ASP A 20 -12.50 0.81 -6.68
N VAL A 21 -13.09 0.28 -7.76
CA VAL A 21 -13.36 -1.15 -7.92
C VAL A 21 -12.05 -1.92 -8.07
N ASP A 22 -11.05 -1.37 -8.76
CA ASP A 22 -9.76 -2.02 -8.96
C ASP A 22 -8.98 -2.10 -7.64
N ARG A 23 -9.01 -1.04 -6.83
CA ARG A 23 -8.44 -1.04 -5.46
C ARG A 23 -9.13 -2.08 -4.57
N ALA A 24 -10.45 -2.14 -4.63
CA ALA A 24 -11.22 -3.11 -3.86
C ALA A 24 -10.89 -4.55 -4.27
N LYS A 25 -10.77 -4.82 -5.58
CA LYS A 25 -10.35 -6.12 -6.10
C LYS A 25 -8.96 -6.51 -5.64
N LEU A 26 -7.98 -5.61 -5.70
CA LEU A 26 -6.63 -5.87 -5.17
C LEU A 26 -6.69 -6.36 -3.72
N LEU A 27 -7.43 -5.66 -2.85
CA LEU A 27 -7.53 -6.05 -1.44
C LEU A 27 -8.33 -7.33 -1.24
N GLN A 28 -9.38 -7.56 -2.02
CA GLN A 28 -10.14 -8.80 -2.00
C GLN A 28 -9.29 -10.01 -2.41
N GLU A 29 -8.47 -9.89 -3.45
CA GLU A 29 -7.57 -10.95 -3.89
C GLU A 29 -6.60 -11.35 -2.77
N LEU A 30 -6.02 -10.37 -2.07
CA LEU A 30 -5.09 -10.62 -0.96
C LEU A 30 -5.78 -11.23 0.27
N ALA A 31 -6.98 -10.74 0.60
CA ALA A 31 -7.76 -11.21 1.74
C ALA A 31 -8.35 -12.61 1.51
N ASN A 32 -8.66 -12.98 0.26
CA ASN A 32 -9.23 -14.29 -0.07
C ASN A 32 -8.17 -15.39 -0.28
N LEU A 33 -6.87 -15.07 -0.13
CA LEU A 33 -5.83 -16.09 -0.13
C LEU A 33 -6.08 -17.12 1.00
N PRO A 34 -5.65 -18.39 0.85
CA PRO A 34 -5.82 -19.41 1.90
C PRO A 34 -5.29 -19.00 3.28
N LYS A 35 -4.30 -18.09 3.28
CA LYS A 35 -3.82 -17.36 4.45
C LYS A 35 -3.45 -15.95 4.02
N HIS A 36 -3.83 -14.94 4.80
CA HIS A 36 -3.44 -13.55 4.55
C HIS A 36 -1.91 -13.39 4.52
N PRO A 37 -1.37 -12.46 3.70
CA PRO A 37 0.07 -12.15 3.73
C PRO A 37 0.50 -11.67 5.11
N GLU A 38 1.67 -12.09 5.58
CA GLU A 38 2.24 -11.61 6.84
C GLU A 38 2.54 -10.09 6.79
N SER A 39 2.85 -9.58 5.59
CA SER A 39 3.01 -8.14 5.33
C SER A 39 2.29 -7.74 4.05
N VAL A 40 1.52 -6.66 4.12
CA VAL A 40 0.75 -6.07 3.01
C VAL A 40 1.25 -4.65 2.74
N PRO A 41 2.22 -4.46 1.83
CA PRO A 41 2.68 -3.12 1.43
C PRO A 41 1.64 -2.42 0.56
N ILE A 42 1.32 -1.17 0.92
CA ILE A 42 0.49 -0.27 0.13
C ILE A 42 1.36 0.91 -0.25
N ASN A 43 1.70 0.96 -1.54
CA ASN A 43 2.58 1.98 -2.10
C ASN A 43 1.73 3.05 -2.76
N MET A 44 2.10 4.31 -2.57
CA MET A 44 1.61 5.38 -3.43
C MET A 44 2.45 5.39 -4.71
N LEU A 45 1.83 5.63 -5.86
CA LEU A 45 2.57 5.80 -7.11
C LEU A 45 3.61 6.91 -6.94
N VAL A 46 4.88 6.55 -7.15
CA VAL A 46 5.96 7.51 -7.33
C VAL A 46 6.15 7.69 -8.82
N GLN A 47 5.87 8.88 -9.32
CA GLN A 47 6.07 9.20 -10.73
C GLN A 47 7.57 9.38 -11.00
N VAL A 48 8.08 8.63 -11.96
CA VAL A 48 9.49 8.68 -12.37
C VAL A 48 9.55 9.14 -13.82
N GLU A 49 10.41 10.11 -14.11
CA GLU A 49 10.63 10.61 -15.46
C GLU A 49 10.97 9.46 -16.43
N GLY A 50 10.36 9.48 -17.61
CA GLY A 50 10.50 8.44 -18.62
C GLY A 50 9.63 7.19 -18.41
N THR A 51 8.90 7.07 -17.29
CA THR A 51 7.91 5.99 -17.13
C THR A 51 6.57 6.35 -17.80
N PRO A 52 5.80 5.37 -18.32
CA PRO A 52 4.48 5.63 -18.90
C PRO A 52 3.47 6.25 -17.92
N LEU A 53 3.74 6.18 -16.62
CA LEU A 53 2.88 6.72 -15.56
C LEU A 53 3.30 8.14 -15.13
N MET A 54 4.32 8.73 -15.75
CA MET A 54 4.65 10.14 -15.57
C MET A 54 3.51 11.01 -16.12
N GLY A 55 3.07 12.00 -15.33
CA GLY A 55 1.95 12.88 -15.67
C GLY A 55 0.58 12.34 -15.24
N THR A 56 0.54 11.19 -14.55
CA THR A 56 -0.70 10.68 -13.95
C THR A 56 -1.21 11.66 -12.90
N GLU A 57 -2.52 11.85 -12.82
CA GLU A 57 -3.12 12.72 -11.80
C GLU A 57 -2.77 12.24 -10.38
N ALA A 58 -2.53 13.20 -9.49
CA ALA A 58 -2.26 12.90 -8.09
C ALA A 58 -3.52 12.30 -7.44
N LEU A 59 -3.34 11.20 -6.72
CA LEU A 59 -4.41 10.57 -5.97
C LEU A 59 -4.80 11.45 -4.76
N ASP A 60 -6.09 11.62 -4.51
CA ASP A 60 -6.59 12.24 -3.29
C ASP A 60 -6.02 11.49 -2.05
N PRO A 61 -5.34 12.19 -1.12
CA PRO A 61 -4.84 11.61 0.11
C PRO A 61 -5.86 10.77 0.89
N ILE A 62 -7.13 11.18 0.90
CA ILE A 62 -8.19 10.48 1.60
C ILE A 62 -8.50 9.13 0.95
N ILE A 63 -8.38 9.00 -0.38
CA ILE A 63 -8.53 7.70 -1.06
C ILE A 63 -7.39 6.76 -0.66
N PHE A 64 -6.17 7.27 -0.55
CA PHE A 64 -5.04 6.47 -0.08
C PHE A 64 -5.24 6.00 1.37
N ILE A 65 -5.59 6.91 2.28
CA ILE A 65 -5.87 6.61 3.69
C ILE A 65 -7.01 5.59 3.82
N ARG A 66 -8.08 5.74 3.03
CA ARG A 66 -9.19 4.78 2.97
C ARG A 66 -8.72 3.40 2.53
N THR A 67 -7.83 3.32 1.55
CA THR A 67 -7.26 2.06 1.08
C THR A 67 -6.49 1.35 2.20
N VAL A 68 -5.70 2.10 2.98
CA VAL A 68 -5.02 1.59 4.19
C VAL A 68 -6.03 1.08 5.22
N ALA A 69 -7.09 1.85 5.51
CA ALA A 69 -8.12 1.47 6.47
C ALA A 69 -8.83 0.17 6.07
N VAL A 70 -9.22 0.05 4.79
CA VAL A 70 -9.87 -1.15 4.27
C VAL A 70 -8.94 -2.36 4.36
N ALA A 71 -7.65 -2.20 4.02
CA ALA A 71 -6.68 -3.29 4.15
C ALA A 71 -6.52 -3.76 5.60
N ARG A 72 -6.48 -2.84 6.58
CA ARG A 72 -6.47 -3.19 8.01
C ARG A 72 -7.71 -3.98 8.40
N ILE A 73 -8.91 -3.52 8.00
CA ILE A 73 -10.17 -4.18 8.36
C ILE A 73 -10.24 -5.60 7.76
N MET A 74 -9.87 -5.75 6.48
CA MET A 74 -9.94 -7.03 5.77
C MET A 74 -8.88 -8.02 6.25
N MET A 75 -7.71 -7.53 6.67
CA MET A 75 -6.56 -8.36 7.05
C MET A 75 -6.03 -7.96 8.44
N PRO A 76 -6.79 -8.24 9.51
CA PRO A 76 -6.53 -7.70 10.85
C PRO A 76 -5.20 -8.13 11.47
N GLU A 77 -4.69 -9.31 11.13
CA GLU A 77 -3.41 -9.82 11.65
C GLU A 77 -2.20 -9.44 10.79
N SER A 78 -2.43 -8.95 9.57
CA SER A 78 -1.36 -8.58 8.65
C SER A 78 -0.69 -7.28 9.08
N ARG A 79 0.62 -7.17 8.79
CA ARG A 79 1.34 -5.91 8.90
C ARG A 79 1.04 -5.06 7.66
N VAL A 80 0.24 -4.01 7.82
CA VAL A 80 -0.04 -3.07 6.72
C VAL A 80 1.12 -2.09 6.65
N ARG A 81 1.90 -2.16 5.56
CA ARG A 81 3.14 -1.39 5.42
C ARG A 81 2.93 -0.17 4.55
N LEU A 82 3.21 1.00 5.10
CA LEU A 82 3.33 2.26 4.37
C LEU A 82 4.74 2.36 3.78
N SER A 83 4.84 2.14 2.47
CA SER A 83 6.13 1.93 1.79
C SER A 83 6.52 3.07 0.83
N ALA A 84 6.51 2.86 -0.48
CA ALA A 84 6.94 3.86 -1.45
C ALA A 84 5.98 5.06 -1.51
N GLY A 85 6.54 6.24 -1.76
CA GLY A 85 5.82 7.52 -1.81
C GLY A 85 5.67 8.25 -0.49
N ARG A 86 6.09 7.67 0.65
CA ARG A 86 5.96 8.30 1.97
C ARG A 86 6.65 9.68 2.08
N ASN A 87 7.79 9.86 1.41
CA ASN A 87 8.51 11.15 1.42
C ASN A 87 7.70 12.31 0.79
N ASN A 88 6.68 11.99 -0.02
CA ASN A 88 5.80 12.98 -0.65
C ASN A 88 4.51 13.19 0.16
N MET A 89 4.32 12.49 1.27
CA MET A 89 3.15 12.62 2.14
C MET A 89 3.41 13.65 3.22
N SER A 90 2.40 14.47 3.52
CA SER A 90 2.44 15.36 4.68
C SER A 90 2.44 14.57 5.99
N ASP A 91 2.83 15.22 7.09
CA ASP A 91 2.85 14.61 8.42
C ASP A 91 1.44 14.16 8.84
N GLU A 92 0.41 14.95 8.51
CA GLU A 92 -1.00 14.64 8.80
C GLU A 92 -1.46 13.43 8.01
N MET A 93 -1.07 13.33 6.73
CA MET A 93 -1.40 12.18 5.90
C MET A 93 -0.77 10.90 6.45
N GLN A 94 0.50 10.95 6.87
CA GLN A 94 1.16 9.81 7.49
C GLN A 94 0.51 9.45 8.83
N ALA A 95 0.21 10.43 9.68
CA ALA A 95 -0.48 10.23 10.95
C ALA A 95 -1.85 9.55 10.74
N LEU A 96 -2.62 10.00 9.74
CA LEU A 96 -3.89 9.38 9.36
C LEU A 96 -3.71 7.97 8.80
N CYS A 97 -2.63 7.67 8.07
CA CYS A 97 -2.33 6.30 7.63
C CYS A 97 -2.05 5.38 8.83
N PHE A 98 -1.29 5.84 9.82
CA PHE A 98 -1.05 5.08 11.05
C PHE A 98 -2.35 4.88 11.84
N LEU A 99 -3.17 5.92 11.98
CA LEU A 99 -4.50 5.84 12.60
C LEU A 99 -5.41 4.85 11.87
N ALA A 100 -5.38 4.85 10.53
CA ALA A 100 -6.13 3.93 9.68
C ALA A 100 -5.67 2.47 9.82
N GLY A 101 -4.48 2.22 10.36
CA GLY A 101 -3.99 0.89 10.70
C GLY A 101 -2.70 0.47 10.01
N ALA A 102 -2.01 1.37 9.30
CA ALA A 102 -0.62 1.12 8.91
C ALA A 102 0.23 0.94 10.18
N ASN A 103 1.11 -0.07 10.20
CA ASN A 103 1.96 -0.38 11.35
C ASN A 103 3.35 -0.89 10.97
N SER A 104 3.78 -0.62 9.74
CA SER A 104 5.11 -0.95 9.23
C SER A 104 5.53 0.11 8.23
N ILE A 105 6.83 0.44 8.20
CA ILE A 105 7.42 1.39 7.26
C ILE A 105 8.78 0.89 6.77
N PHE A 106 9.27 1.45 5.67
CA PHE A 106 10.70 1.42 5.35
C PHE A 106 11.42 2.59 6.00
N TYR A 107 12.57 2.32 6.63
CA TYR A 107 13.39 3.33 7.28
C TYR A 107 14.75 3.43 6.58
N GLY A 108 15.15 4.65 6.23
CA GLY A 108 16.40 4.94 5.51
C GLY A 108 16.22 6.07 4.49
N ASP A 109 17.34 6.57 3.99
CA ASP A 109 17.37 7.71 3.05
C ASP A 109 16.86 7.36 1.65
N LYS A 110 16.99 6.07 1.27
CA LYS A 110 16.51 5.51 0.00
C LYS A 110 15.86 4.15 0.21
N LEU A 111 14.87 3.86 -0.62
CA LEU A 111 14.16 2.58 -0.61
C LEU A 111 14.78 1.56 -1.58
N LEU A 112 14.83 1.89 -2.87
CA LEU A 112 15.35 0.99 -3.92
C LEU A 112 16.30 1.68 -4.90
N THR A 113 15.99 2.92 -5.31
CA THR A 113 16.73 3.68 -6.33
C THR A 113 17.00 5.10 -5.90
#